data_AF-A0ABD2L0N7-F1
#
_entry.id   AF-A0ABD2L0N7-F1
#
_cell.length_a   1.000
_cell.length_b   1.000
_cell.length_c   1.000
_cell.angle_alpha   90.00
_cell.angle_beta   90.00
_cell.angle_gamma   90.00
#
_symmetry.space_group_name_H-M   'P 1'
#
loop_
_entity.id
_entity.type
_entity.pdbx_description
1 polymer ?
#
loop_
_entity_poly.entity_id
_entity_poly.type
_entity_poly.pdbx_seq_one_letter_code
_entity_poly.pdbx_strand_id
1 'polypeptide(L)'
;MRFNVRLRTNYLRPAIRNFVVQCSDLSTLSATDAFAMRGYLGITVRIYYYVKHGLRLRHPNLPCVVRFGGGEHYDLFPLECLNVVKQT
;
A
#
# COMPACT_ATOMS: atom_id res chain seq x y z
N MET A 1 -4.58 11.33 -20.33
CA MET A 1 -5.78 11.03 -19.52
C MET A 1 -5.31 10.47 -18.18
N ARG A 2 -5.45 11.20 -17.06
CA ARG A 2 -5.15 10.64 -15.73
C ARG A 2 -6.41 9.94 -15.22
N PHE A 3 -6.49 8.63 -15.44
CA PHE A 3 -7.49 7.79 -14.78
C PHE A 3 -7.08 7.66 -13.31
N ASN A 4 -7.64 8.51 -12.44
CA ASN A 4 -7.41 8.39 -11.00
C ASN A 4 -8.27 7.22 -10.47
N VAL A 5 -7.72 6.01 -10.54
CA VAL A 5 -8.30 4.84 -9.88
C VAL A 5 -8.37 5.13 -8.39
N ARG A 6 -9.59 5.12 -7.83
CA ARG A 6 -9.82 5.27 -6.40
C ARG A 6 -9.86 3.89 -5.77
N LEU A 7 -8.84 3.60 -4.96
CA LEU A 7 -8.80 2.39 -4.15
C LEU A 7 -9.09 2.75 -2.70
N ARG A 8 -9.65 1.84 -1.93
CA ARG A 8 -9.86 1.99 -0.48
C ARG A 8 -9.07 0.92 0.26
N THR A 9 -8.39 1.29 1.34
CA THR A 9 -7.76 0.29 2.20
C THR A 9 -8.82 -0.68 2.76
N ASN A 10 -8.45 -1.93 3.05
CA ASN A 10 -9.40 -2.93 3.56
C ASN A 10 -8.93 -3.63 4.86
N TYR A 11 -7.82 -3.17 5.45
CA TYR A 11 -7.15 -3.86 6.55
C TYR A 11 -7.22 -3.15 7.91
N LEU A 12 -7.61 -1.88 7.95
CA LEU A 12 -7.67 -1.12 9.20
C LEU A 12 -8.90 -1.52 10.03
N ARG A 13 -8.69 -1.63 11.35
CA ARG A 13 -9.72 -1.94 12.34
C ARG A 13 -9.86 -0.82 13.37
N PRO A 14 -11.08 -0.34 13.68
CA PRO A 14 -12.36 -0.69 13.04
C PRO A 14 -12.46 -0.23 11.57
N ALA A 15 -13.40 -0.81 10.81
CA ALA A 15 -13.51 -0.65 9.36
C ALA A 15 -13.67 0.82 8.89
N ILE A 16 -14.26 1.68 9.73
CA ILE A 16 -14.42 3.12 9.45
C ILE A 16 -13.07 3.85 9.26
N ARG A 17 -11.97 3.30 9.79
CA ARG A 17 -10.62 3.87 9.61
C ARG A 17 -10.05 3.67 8.22
N ASN A 18 -10.65 2.81 7.41
CA ASN A 18 -10.20 2.61 6.04
C ASN A 18 -10.46 3.85 5.19
N PHE A 19 -9.47 4.27 4.41
CA PHE A 19 -9.50 5.52 3.66
C PHE A 19 -9.21 5.29 2.18
N VAL A 20 -9.53 6.29 1.36
CA VAL A 20 -9.30 6.26 -0.08
C VAL A 20 -7.86 6.63 -0.40
N VAL A 21 -7.19 5.79 -1.17
CA VAL A 21 -5.85 6.00 -1.71
C VAL A 21 -6.00 6.56 -3.13
N GLN A 22 -5.32 7.68 -3.39
CA GLN A 22 -5.12 8.18 -4.74
C GLN A 22 -3.92 7.46 -5.34
N CYS A 23 -4.18 6.55 -6.26
CA CYS A 23 -3.14 5.71 -6.85
C CYS A 23 -2.32 6.53 -7.83
N SER A 24 -1.03 6.68 -7.54
CA SER A 24 -0.11 7.39 -8.43
C SER A 24 0.55 6.45 -9.43
N ASP A 25 0.98 5.28 -8.97
CA ASP A 25 1.68 4.28 -9.78
C ASP A 25 1.65 2.88 -9.13
N LEU A 26 2.27 1.90 -9.78
CA LEU A 26 2.65 0.60 -9.20
C LEU A 26 4.17 0.55 -9.00
N SER A 27 4.62 -0.05 -7.90
CA SER A 27 6.05 -0.23 -7.65
C SER A 27 6.64 -1.28 -8.60
N THR A 28 7.90 -1.10 -8.98
CA THR A 28 8.66 -2.13 -9.72
C THR A 28 9.08 -3.29 -8.83
N LEU A 29 9.21 -3.05 -7.53
CA LEU A 29 9.56 -4.05 -6.52
C LEU A 29 8.32 -4.67 -5.87
N SER A 30 8.47 -5.90 -5.41
CA SER A 30 7.43 -6.60 -4.65
C SER A 30 7.31 -6.08 -3.21
N ALA A 31 6.24 -6.42 -2.49
CA ALA A 31 6.15 -6.11 -1.06
C ALA A 31 7.25 -6.82 -0.22
N THR A 32 7.80 -7.93 -0.71
CA THR A 32 8.94 -8.62 -0.08
C THR A 32 10.22 -7.80 -0.17
N ASP A 33 10.44 -7.09 -1.29
CA ASP A 33 11.71 -6.42 -1.58
C ASP A 33 11.67 -4.90 -1.38
N ALA A 34 10.49 -4.30 -1.51
CA ALA A 34 10.32 -2.86 -1.35
C ALA A 34 10.50 -2.45 0.11
N PHE A 35 11.31 -1.43 0.34
CA PHE A 35 11.54 -0.90 1.68
C PHE A 35 10.37 -0.04 2.17
N ALA A 36 9.93 -0.30 3.40
CA ALA A 36 9.07 0.59 4.17
C ALA A 36 9.93 1.58 4.96
N MET A 37 9.31 2.64 5.50
CA MET A 37 9.98 3.58 6.43
C MET A 37 11.31 4.13 5.89
N ARG A 38 11.38 4.39 4.57
CA ARG A 38 12.61 4.84 3.87
C ARG A 38 13.82 3.91 4.07
N GLY A 39 13.59 2.61 4.24
CA GLY A 39 14.66 1.62 4.42
C GLY A 39 15.21 1.53 5.85
N TYR A 40 14.58 2.20 6.82
CA TYR A 40 15.00 2.11 8.21
C TYR A 40 15.07 0.65 8.67
N LEU A 41 16.25 0.25 9.16
CA LEU A 41 16.57 -1.12 9.60
C LEU A 41 16.30 -2.23 8.56
N GLY A 42 16.27 -1.89 7.28
CA GLY A 42 15.96 -2.86 6.22
C GLY A 42 14.53 -3.41 6.28
N ILE A 43 13.62 -2.70 6.94
CA ILE A 43 12.22 -3.13 7.07
C ILE A 43 11.56 -3.05 5.69
N THR A 44 11.08 -4.17 5.19
CA THR A 44 10.33 -4.25 3.93
C THR A 44 8.84 -4.01 4.15
N VAL A 45 8.08 -3.71 3.10
CA VAL A 45 6.62 -3.51 3.18
C VAL A 45 5.94 -4.74 3.79
N ARG A 46 6.35 -5.95 3.41
CA ARG A 46 5.85 -7.20 3.98
C ARG A 46 6.05 -7.25 5.50
N ILE A 47 7.28 -6.96 5.97
CA ILE A 47 7.60 -6.97 7.41
C ILE A 47 6.78 -5.91 8.14
N TYR A 48 6.69 -4.71 7.58
CA TYR A 48 5.93 -3.61 8.16
C TYR A 48 4.45 -3.96 8.35
N TYR A 49 3.79 -4.54 7.33
CA TYR A 49 2.38 -4.94 7.43
C TYR A 49 2.17 -6.11 8.41
N TYR A 50 3.14 -7.03 8.52
CA TYR A 50 3.09 -8.08 9.54
C TYR A 50 3.18 -7.51 10.95
N VAL A 51 4.20 -6.71 11.24
CA VAL A 51 4.47 -6.20 12.60
C VAL A 51 3.45 -5.14 13.02
N LYS A 52 3.18 -4.16 12.17
CA LYS A 52 2.31 -3.02 12.52
C LYS A 52 0.83 -3.35 12.44
N HIS A 53 0.43 -4.20 11.50
CA HIS A 53 -0.97 -4.48 11.20
C HIS A 53 -1.39 -5.91 11.49
N GLY A 54 -0.48 -6.79 11.91
CA GLY A 54 -0.79 -8.21 12.16
C GLY A 54 -1.15 -8.97 10.88
N LEU A 55 -0.77 -8.47 9.71
CA LEU A 55 -1.15 -9.04 8.42
C LEU A 55 -0.03 -9.90 7.84
N ARG A 56 -0.28 -11.21 7.74
CA ARG A 56 0.52 -12.09 6.89
C ARG A 56 0.03 -11.98 5.46
N LEU A 57 0.77 -11.22 4.64
CA LEU A 57 0.39 -11.02 3.24
C LEU A 57 0.33 -12.36 2.50
N ARG A 58 -0.72 -12.59 1.71
CA ARG A 58 -0.91 -13.81 0.90
C ARG A 58 -0.13 -13.75 -0.42
N HIS A 59 -0.01 -12.56 -0.99
CA HIS A 59 0.66 -12.31 -2.26
C HIS A 59 1.80 -11.29 -2.10
N PRO A 60 2.79 -11.54 -1.20
CA PRO A 60 3.85 -10.57 -0.91
C PRO A 60 4.79 -10.32 -2.09
N ASN A 61 4.82 -11.23 -3.07
CA ASN A 61 5.68 -11.13 -4.25
C ASN A 61 5.04 -10.29 -5.38
N LEU A 62 3.84 -9.74 -5.18
CA LEU A 62 3.24 -8.80 -6.10
C LEU A 62 3.72 -7.35 -5.85
N PRO A 63 3.64 -6.47 -6.86
CA PRO A 63 3.83 -5.03 -6.70
C PRO A 63 2.94 -4.41 -5.62
N CYS A 64 3.34 -3.23 -5.16
CA CYS A 64 2.56 -2.36 -4.30
C CYS A 64 1.98 -1.20 -5.11
N VAL A 65 0.82 -0.69 -4.69
CA VAL A 65 0.32 0.62 -5.13
C VAL A 65 1.15 1.71 -4.47
N VAL A 66 1.65 2.64 -5.29
CA VAL A 66 2.38 3.82 -4.86
C VAL A 66 1.42 4.98 -4.74
N ARG A 67 1.48 5.67 -3.61
CA ARG A 67 0.86 6.99 -3.43
C ARG A 67 1.98 7.99 -3.15
N PHE A 68 2.18 8.95 -4.06
CA PHE A 68 3.06 10.07 -3.78
C PHE A 68 2.37 11.06 -2.83
N GLY A 69 3.08 11.42 -1.76
CA GLY A 69 2.73 12.52 -0.88
C GLY A 69 3.35 13.83 -1.35
N GLY A 70 3.46 14.81 -0.45
CA GLY A 70 4.23 16.03 -0.71
C GLY A 70 5.74 15.78 -0.60
N GLY A 71 6.52 16.42 -1.46
CA GLY A 71 7.99 16.26 -1.50
C GLY A 71 8.43 14.87 -1.95
N GLU A 72 9.44 14.29 -1.30
CA GLU A 72 9.97 12.95 -1.61
C GLU A 72 9.26 11.82 -0.83
N HIS A 73 8.15 12.12 -0.17
CA HIS A 73 7.40 11.10 0.56
C HIS A 73 6.52 10.28 -0.38
N TYR A 74 6.58 8.97 -0.24
CA TYR A 74 5.65 8.05 -0.88
C TYR A 74 5.24 6.94 0.09
N ASP A 75 4.00 6.50 -0.05
CA ASP A 75 3.45 5.36 0.66
C ASP A 75 3.36 4.15 -0.29
N LEU A 76 3.58 2.95 0.24
CA LEU A 76 3.43 1.68 -0.47
C LEU A 76 2.31 0.85 0.17
N PHE A 77 1.37 0.41 -0.66
CA PHE A 77 0.23 -0.42 -0.24
C PHE A 77 0.23 -1.75 -1.00
N PRO A 78 0.35 -2.91 -0.33
CA PRO A 78 0.16 -4.20 -0.97
C PRO A 78 -1.20 -4.28 -1.67
N LEU A 79 -1.24 -4.86 -2.87
CA LEU A 79 -2.48 -4.91 -3.67
C LEU A 79 -3.65 -5.57 -2.93
N GLU A 80 -3.39 -6.63 -2.15
CA GLU A 80 -4.42 -7.32 -1.38
C GLU A 80 -4.99 -6.50 -0.21
N CYS A 81 -4.33 -5.41 0.16
CA CYS A 81 -4.76 -4.49 1.21
C CYS A 81 -5.70 -3.38 0.69
N LEU A 82 -6.12 -3.47 -0.58
CA LEU A 82 -6.90 -2.47 -1.27
C LEU A 82 -8.13 -3.09 -1.96
N ASN A 83 -9.23 -2.36 -1.95
CA ASN A 83 -10.45 -2.66 -2.71
C ASN A 83 -10.69 -1.57 -3.75
N VAL A 84 -11.14 -1.96 -4.94
CA VAL A 84 -11.63 -1.01 -5.95
C VAL A 84 -12.91 -0.36 -5.45
N VAL A 85 -12.98 0.97 -5.53
CA VAL A 85 -14.21 1.72 -5.20
C VAL A 85 -14.97 2.01 -6.49
N LYS A 86 -16.27 1.70 -6.51
CA LYS A 86 -17.14 2.04 -7.63
C LYS A 86 -17.13 3.56 -7.85
N GLN A 87 -16.87 4.00 -9.09
CA GLN A 87 -17.08 5.38 -9.49
C GLN A 87 -18.59 5.56 -9.74
N THR A 88 -19.24 6.33 -8.86
CA THR A 88 -20.60 6.84 -9.06
C THR A 88 -20.54 8.20 -9.72
#